data_AF-A0A068XU72-F1
#
_entry.id   AF-A0A068XU72-F1
#
_cell.length_a   1.000
_cell.length_b   1.000
_cell.length_c   1.000
_cell.angle_alpha   90.00
_cell.angle_beta   90.00
_cell.angle_gamma   90.00
#
_symmetry.space_group_name_H-M   'P 1'
#
loop_
_entity.id
_entity.type
_entity.pdbx_description
1 polymer ?
#
loop_
_entity_poly.entity_id
_entity_poly.type
_entity_poly.pdbx_seq_one_letter_code
_entity_poly.pdbx_strand_id
1 'polypeptide(L)'
;MLRIRYSISPSRKPVRAAIPCEEKVEDCLFVKYNTPVRVEKKSYLEKEPETNDRVCADSPKVSASDIPADFCKMMISTDKPADEKTMKLLTQEFPMRVKRVGNDVYASTVRETQTSPMELDGLLNDLRMTLNNERPGHVPCAIELLRQLIIDCPERGLLFKQVLEEHYKYIESYKVLMQHNDAFMCRKNLQAFHTRGTQLTKVQYLEDEIDVLKHQAKALKEAADRLEKKYQEDRRSAESQRQNELRYLRQLGEQLKGQVEIFLAGSSE
;
A
#
# COMPACT_ATOMS: atom_id res chain seq x y z
N MET A 1 8.37 26.90 3.37
CA MET A 1 8.51 25.44 3.58
C MET A 1 7.44 24.98 4.56
N LEU A 2 6.30 24.48 4.08
CA LEU A 2 5.24 23.94 4.95
C LEU A 2 5.65 22.55 5.46
N ARG A 3 5.89 22.45 6.78
CA ARG A 3 6.06 21.17 7.49
C ARG A 3 4.67 20.62 7.81
N ILE A 4 4.14 19.75 6.95
CA ILE A 4 2.94 18.98 7.28
C ILE A 4 3.38 17.84 8.22
N ARG A 5 3.10 17.99 9.52
CA ARG A 5 3.30 16.94 10.51
C ARG A 5 2.11 15.97 10.45
N TYR A 6 2.29 14.82 9.80
CA TYR A 6 1.37 13.71 9.99
C TYR A 6 1.76 12.95 11.27
N SER A 7 0.98 13.14 12.33
CA SER A 7 0.98 12.24 13.49
C SER A 7 0.31 10.94 13.07
N ILE A 8 1.08 9.85 12.93
CA ILE A 8 0.55 8.54 12.54
C ILE A 8 0.72 7.59 13.73
N SER A 9 -0.42 7.17 14.29
CA SER A 9 -0.54 6.21 15.39
C SER A 9 0.04 4.84 15.03
N PRO A 10 0.71 4.14 15.96
CA PRO A 10 1.36 2.87 15.68
C PRO A 10 0.40 1.70 15.94
N SER A 11 -0.57 1.46 15.06
CA SER A 11 -1.27 0.15 15.00
C SER A 11 -2.24 0.09 13.82
N ARG A 12 -1.75 -0.31 12.64
CA ARG A 12 -2.60 -1.03 11.68
C ARG A 12 -1.79 -2.19 11.13
N LYS A 13 -2.17 -3.40 11.54
CA LYS A 13 -1.66 -4.67 11.01
C LYS A 13 -1.81 -4.67 9.48
N PRO A 14 -0.91 -5.32 8.73
CA PRO A 14 -1.08 -5.47 7.29
C PRO A 14 -2.34 -6.31 7.04
N VAL A 15 -3.41 -5.65 6.60
CA VAL A 15 -4.58 -6.34 6.08
C VAL A 15 -4.15 -6.92 4.74
N ARG A 16 -3.80 -8.20 4.75
CA ARG A 16 -3.66 -9.00 3.54
C ARG A 16 -5.07 -9.16 2.97
N ALA A 17 -5.53 -8.15 2.23
CA ALA A 17 -6.74 -8.26 1.44
C ALA A 17 -6.45 -9.25 0.33
N ALA A 18 -6.84 -10.51 0.54
CA ALA A 18 -7.05 -11.43 -0.56
C ALA A 18 -8.03 -10.74 -1.50
N ILE A 19 -7.58 -10.46 -2.73
CA ILE A 19 -8.44 -9.98 -3.80
C ILE A 19 -9.41 -11.14 -4.07
N PRO A 20 -10.72 -11.00 -3.80
CA PRO A 20 -11.69 -11.94 -4.33
C PRO A 20 -11.84 -11.56 -5.80
N CYS A 21 -11.02 -12.16 -6.66
CA CYS A 21 -11.36 -12.29 -8.07
C CYS A 21 -12.53 -13.29 -8.12
N GLU A 22 -13.76 -12.80 -7.98
CA GLU A 22 -15.01 -13.40 -8.48
C GLU A 22 -16.23 -12.62 -7.94
N GLU A 23 -16.42 -11.37 -8.38
CA GLU A 23 -17.76 -10.78 -8.43
C GLU A 23 -18.39 -11.24 -9.75
N LYS A 24 -19.00 -12.43 -9.72
CA LYS A 24 -19.76 -13.00 -10.83
C LYS A 24 -21.26 -12.80 -10.57
N VAL A 25 -21.87 -11.94 -11.38
CA VAL A 25 -23.30 -11.99 -11.80
C VAL A 25 -24.37 -11.67 -10.72
N GLU A 26 -24.09 -10.80 -9.74
CA GLU A 26 -25.16 -10.26 -8.86
C GLU A 26 -25.52 -8.78 -9.15
N ASP A 27 -24.82 -8.12 -10.08
CA ASP A 27 -24.86 -6.64 -10.23
C ASP A 27 -26.09 -6.06 -10.94
N CYS A 28 -27.04 -6.89 -11.36
CA CYS A 28 -28.23 -6.42 -12.08
C CYS A 28 -29.52 -6.63 -11.29
N LEU A 29 -29.48 -6.49 -9.96
CA LEU A 29 -30.65 -6.59 -9.08
C LEU A 29 -31.78 -5.62 -9.46
N PHE A 30 -31.44 -4.48 -10.06
CA PHE A 30 -32.39 -3.39 -10.33
C PHE A 30 -32.91 -3.34 -11.78
N VAL A 31 -32.30 -4.10 -12.69
CA VAL A 31 -32.76 -4.15 -14.08
C VAL A 31 -34.06 -4.92 -14.16
N LYS A 32 -35.09 -4.33 -14.76
CA LYS A 32 -36.40 -4.98 -14.85
C LYS A 32 -36.44 -6.01 -15.96
N TYR A 33 -36.72 -7.25 -15.56
CA TYR A 33 -36.98 -8.36 -16.45
C TYR A 33 -38.46 -8.77 -16.38
N ASN A 34 -38.93 -9.44 -17.44
CA ASN A 34 -40.25 -10.05 -17.50
C ASN A 34 -40.33 -11.27 -16.58
N THR A 35 -41.53 -11.59 -16.13
CA THR A 35 -41.79 -12.77 -15.30
C THR A 35 -41.23 -14.03 -15.99
N PRO A 36 -40.45 -14.86 -15.29
CA PRO A 36 -39.81 -16.02 -15.90
C PRO A 36 -40.84 -16.99 -16.48
N VAL A 37 -40.63 -17.39 -17.73
CA VAL A 37 -41.49 -18.34 -18.46
C VAL A 37 -40.77 -19.67 -18.60
N ARG A 38 -41.51 -20.79 -18.43
CA ARG A 38 -40.97 -22.14 -18.60
C ARG A 38 -40.64 -22.37 -20.08
N VAL A 39 -39.40 -22.79 -20.36
CA VAL A 39 -38.96 -23.15 -21.70
C VAL A 39 -39.40 -24.57 -21.98
N GLU A 40 -40.44 -24.74 -22.80
CA GLU A 40 -40.84 -26.06 -23.29
C GLU A 40 -39.84 -26.54 -24.35
N LYS A 41 -39.23 -27.70 -24.12
CA LYS A 41 -38.45 -28.39 -25.17
C LYS A 41 -39.43 -28.88 -26.24
N LYS A 42 -39.58 -28.13 -27.35
CA LYS A 42 -40.19 -28.71 -28.55
C LYS A 42 -39.23 -29.76 -29.11
N SER A 43 -39.69 -31.01 -29.11
CA SER A 43 -39.03 -32.15 -29.74
C SER A 43 -39.04 -31.96 -31.26
N TYR A 44 -37.97 -31.39 -31.81
CA TYR A 44 -37.65 -31.60 -33.21
C TYR A 44 -36.73 -32.83 -33.29
N LEU A 45 -37.27 -33.88 -33.89
CA LEU A 45 -36.55 -35.09 -34.28
C LEU A 45 -35.32 -34.69 -35.11
N GLU A 46 -34.14 -35.15 -34.73
CA GLU A 46 -33.14 -35.63 -35.68
C GLU A 46 -32.20 -36.65 -34.99
N LYS A 47 -31.99 -37.74 -35.70
CA LYS A 47 -31.35 -39.00 -35.29
C LYS A 47 -29.82 -38.88 -35.40
N GLU A 48 -29.06 -39.44 -34.45
CA GLU A 48 -28.07 -40.53 -34.58
C GLU A 48 -26.83 -40.15 -33.72
N PRO A 49 -25.89 -41.06 -33.41
CA PRO A 49 -26.02 -42.39 -32.83
C PRO A 49 -25.33 -42.44 -31.44
N GLU A 50 -25.64 -43.50 -30.69
CA GLU A 50 -24.99 -43.81 -29.41
C GLU A 50 -23.51 -44.15 -29.59
N THR A 51 -22.62 -43.43 -28.91
CA THR A 51 -21.33 -43.98 -28.46
C THR A 51 -21.13 -43.67 -26.98
N ASN A 52 -21.02 -44.75 -26.22
CA ASN A 52 -20.68 -44.75 -24.80
C ASN A 52 -19.24 -44.29 -24.61
N ASP A 53 -19.01 -43.32 -23.72
CA ASP A 53 -17.88 -43.36 -22.79
C ASP A 53 -18.18 -42.54 -21.53
N ARG A 54 -17.90 -43.17 -20.37
CA ARG A 54 -18.17 -42.68 -19.01
C ARG A 54 -17.01 -41.86 -18.49
N VAL A 55 -17.24 -40.66 -17.92
CA VAL A 55 -16.56 -40.13 -16.71
C VAL A 55 -17.48 -39.10 -15.99
N CYS A 56 -17.50 -39.14 -14.66
CA CYS A 56 -18.33 -38.33 -13.75
C CYS A 56 -17.84 -36.88 -13.49
N ALA A 57 -18.83 -36.08 -13.04
CA ALA A 57 -18.78 -34.89 -12.16
C ALA A 57 -18.22 -33.56 -12.73
N ASP A 58 -19.11 -32.70 -13.21
CA ASP A 58 -19.46 -31.42 -12.57
C ASP A 58 -20.57 -30.71 -13.36
N SER A 59 -21.39 -29.93 -12.66
CA SER A 59 -22.59 -29.23 -13.15
C SER A 59 -22.45 -28.64 -14.58
N PRO A 60 -23.41 -28.88 -15.50
CA PRO A 60 -23.30 -28.36 -16.86
C PRO A 60 -23.53 -26.84 -16.86
N LYS A 61 -22.47 -26.10 -17.17
CA LYS A 61 -22.54 -24.72 -17.65
C LYS A 61 -23.40 -24.72 -18.91
N VAL A 62 -24.63 -24.21 -18.83
CA VAL A 62 -25.50 -24.04 -19.99
C VAL A 62 -24.89 -22.94 -20.86
N SER A 63 -24.40 -23.31 -22.03
CA SER A 63 -23.87 -22.38 -23.02
C SER A 63 -25.01 -21.75 -23.82
N ALA A 64 -24.82 -20.52 -24.29
CA ALA A 64 -25.87 -19.73 -24.98
C ALA A 64 -26.41 -20.39 -26.27
N SER A 65 -25.80 -21.49 -26.74
CA SER A 65 -26.19 -22.26 -27.91
C SER A 65 -27.34 -23.25 -27.68
N ASP A 66 -27.79 -23.47 -26.44
CA ASP A 66 -28.88 -24.43 -26.13
C ASP A 66 -30.30 -23.81 -26.22
N ILE A 67 -30.41 -22.57 -26.73
CA ILE A 67 -31.66 -21.80 -26.75
C ILE A 67 -32.09 -21.63 -28.21
N PRO A 68 -33.24 -22.19 -28.63
CA PRO A 68 -33.75 -22.03 -29.99
C PRO A 68 -33.97 -20.54 -30.30
N ALA A 69 -33.39 -20.05 -31.40
CA ALA A 69 -33.53 -18.65 -31.86
C ALA A 69 -34.98 -18.22 -32.08
N ASP A 70 -35.89 -19.19 -32.27
CA ASP A 70 -37.31 -18.97 -32.50
C ASP A 70 -38.13 -18.71 -31.23
N PHE A 71 -37.58 -18.97 -30.03
CA PHE A 71 -38.30 -18.73 -28.78
C PHE A 71 -38.51 -17.22 -28.51
N CYS A 72 -37.56 -16.38 -28.94
CA CYS A 72 -37.69 -14.91 -28.85
C CYS A 72 -38.75 -14.34 -29.80
N LYS A 73 -39.05 -15.02 -30.91
CA LYS A 73 -40.04 -14.53 -31.90
C LYS A 73 -41.48 -14.81 -31.48
N MET A 74 -41.74 -15.83 -30.66
CA MET A 74 -43.10 -16.24 -30.29
C MET A 74 -43.74 -15.41 -29.16
N MET A 75 -42.99 -14.52 -28.50
CA MET A 75 -43.49 -13.69 -27.39
C MET A 75 -43.89 -12.26 -27.79
N ILE A 76 -43.83 -11.92 -29.08
CA ILE A 76 -44.18 -10.58 -29.58
C ILE A 76 -45.70 -10.53 -29.81
N SER A 77 -46.47 -10.19 -28.78
CA SER A 77 -47.90 -9.85 -28.91
C SER A 77 -48.14 -8.40 -28.48
N THR A 78 -48.65 -7.61 -29.43
CA THR A 78 -49.47 -6.38 -29.29
C THR A 78 -48.94 -5.24 -28.42
N ASP A 79 -48.23 -4.29 -29.06
CA ASP A 79 -48.56 -2.85 -29.12
C ASP A 79 -47.38 -2.07 -29.74
N LYS A 80 -47.48 -1.78 -31.04
CA LYS A 80 -46.44 -1.17 -31.93
C LYS A 80 -45.08 -1.92 -31.89
N PRO A 81 -44.54 -2.37 -33.05
CA PRO A 81 -43.22 -2.98 -33.03
C PRO A 81 -42.22 -1.92 -32.53
N ALA A 82 -41.62 -2.15 -31.36
CA ALA A 82 -40.41 -1.43 -30.98
C ALA A 82 -39.44 -1.55 -32.15
N ASP A 83 -38.82 -0.42 -32.52
CA ASP A 83 -37.92 -0.36 -33.68
C ASP A 83 -36.93 -1.53 -33.60
N GLU A 84 -36.72 -2.26 -34.70
CA GLU A 84 -35.93 -3.51 -34.72
C GLU A 84 -34.53 -3.30 -34.12
N LYS A 85 -34.02 -2.07 -34.24
CA LYS A 85 -32.78 -1.57 -33.64
C LYS A 85 -32.79 -1.57 -32.11
N THR A 86 -33.87 -1.10 -31.49
CA THR A 86 -34.06 -1.08 -30.03
C THR A 86 -34.05 -2.49 -29.47
N MET A 87 -34.77 -3.41 -30.12
CA MET A 87 -34.84 -4.82 -29.71
C MET A 87 -33.49 -5.52 -29.81
N LYS A 88 -32.76 -5.28 -30.90
CA LYS A 88 -31.39 -5.78 -31.09
C LYS A 88 -30.46 -5.29 -29.99
N LEU A 89 -30.48 -3.98 -29.70
CA LEU A 89 -29.61 -3.38 -28.69
C LEU A 89 -29.96 -3.85 -27.27
N LEU A 90 -31.25 -3.93 -26.91
CA LEU A 90 -31.68 -4.47 -25.61
C LEU A 90 -31.22 -5.92 -25.41
N THR A 91 -31.37 -6.76 -26.44
CA THR A 91 -30.95 -8.17 -26.36
C THR A 91 -29.43 -8.31 -26.25
N GLN A 92 -28.69 -7.42 -26.92
CA GLN A 92 -27.22 -7.40 -26.86
C GLN A 92 -26.70 -6.95 -25.50
N GLU A 93 -27.25 -5.85 -24.95
CA GLU A 93 -26.78 -5.26 -23.68
C GLU A 93 -27.28 -6.01 -22.46
N PHE A 94 -28.47 -6.59 -22.54
CA PHE A 94 -29.13 -7.26 -21.43
C PHE A 94 -29.49 -8.70 -21.84
N PRO A 95 -28.58 -9.67 -21.64
CA PRO A 95 -28.83 -11.03 -22.04
C PRO A 95 -29.97 -11.65 -21.22
N MET A 96 -30.62 -12.64 -21.84
CA MET A 96 -31.69 -13.42 -21.23
C MET A 96 -31.17 -14.17 -20.00
N ARG A 97 -31.92 -14.09 -18.90
CA ARG A 97 -31.59 -14.81 -17.67
C ARG A 97 -32.25 -16.17 -17.70
N VAL A 98 -31.45 -17.22 -17.54
CA VAL A 98 -31.94 -18.60 -17.48
C VAL A 98 -31.74 -19.13 -16.07
N LYS A 99 -32.82 -19.61 -15.45
CA LYS A 99 -32.82 -20.23 -14.13
C LYS A 99 -33.34 -21.65 -14.24
N ARG A 100 -32.62 -22.61 -13.67
CA ARG A 100 -33.07 -23.99 -13.55
C ARG A 100 -33.66 -24.20 -12.17
N VAL A 101 -34.90 -24.68 -12.11
CA VAL A 101 -35.57 -25.06 -10.87
C VAL A 101 -36.00 -26.51 -11.02
N GLY A 102 -35.25 -27.43 -10.38
CA GLY A 102 -35.41 -28.86 -10.59
C GLY A 102 -35.12 -29.28 -12.04
N ASN A 103 -36.08 -29.94 -12.69
CA ASN A 103 -35.98 -30.36 -14.08
C ASN A 103 -36.44 -29.29 -15.08
N ASP A 104 -37.05 -28.21 -14.59
CA ASP A 104 -37.62 -27.17 -15.43
C ASP A 104 -36.64 -26.01 -15.61
N VAL A 105 -36.60 -25.51 -16.85
CA VAL A 105 -35.80 -24.35 -17.23
C VAL A 105 -36.73 -23.17 -17.41
N TYR A 106 -36.44 -22.10 -16.70
CA TYR A 106 -37.16 -20.83 -16.79
C TYR A 106 -36.27 -19.78 -17.43
N ALA A 107 -36.82 -19.07 -18.40
CA ALA A 107 -36.14 -17.98 -19.08
C ALA A 107 -36.87 -16.67 -18.81
N SER A 108 -36.11 -15.61 -18.62
CA SER A 108 -36.61 -14.27 -18.34
C SER A 108 -35.91 -13.29 -19.26
N THR A 109 -36.70 -12.64 -20.12
CA THR A 109 -36.24 -11.60 -21.04
C THR A 109 -36.36 -10.23 -20.40
N VAL A 110 -35.63 -9.27 -20.93
CA VAL A 110 -35.63 -7.89 -20.43
C VAL A 110 -36.96 -7.25 -20.77
N ARG A 111 -37.45 -6.39 -19.87
CA ARG A 111 -38.69 -5.67 -20.15
C ARG A 111 -38.44 -4.66 -21.27
N GLU A 112 -39.31 -4.66 -22.27
CA GLU A 112 -39.21 -3.79 -23.45
C GLU A 112 -40.00 -2.48 -23.27
N THR A 113 -40.87 -2.42 -22.26
CA THR A 113 -41.71 -1.27 -21.95
C THR A 113 -41.00 -0.28 -21.03
N GLN A 114 -41.32 1.01 -21.22
CA GLN A 114 -40.90 2.07 -20.31
C GLN A 114 -41.46 1.83 -18.91
N THR A 115 -40.70 2.25 -17.90
CA THR A 115 -41.11 2.16 -16.49
C THR A 115 -42.30 3.09 -16.20
N SER A 116 -43.32 2.59 -15.51
CA SER A 116 -44.45 3.44 -15.10
C SER A 116 -44.04 4.41 -13.97
N PRO A 117 -44.72 5.55 -13.79
CA PRO A 117 -44.41 6.49 -12.71
C PRO A 117 -44.45 5.87 -11.30
N MET A 118 -45.38 4.93 -11.06
CA MET A 118 -45.48 4.23 -9.78
C MET A 118 -44.30 3.27 -9.56
N GLU A 119 -43.85 2.62 -10.63
CA GLU A 119 -42.69 1.75 -10.55
C GLU A 119 -41.36 2.53 -10.46
N LEU A 120 -41.32 3.78 -10.95
CA LEU A 120 -40.18 4.68 -10.79
C LEU A 120 -40.05 5.12 -9.32
N ASP A 121 -41.17 5.44 -8.68
CA ASP A 121 -41.20 5.76 -7.24
C ASP A 121 -40.74 4.56 -6.40
N GLY A 122 -41.19 3.35 -6.75
CA GLY A 122 -40.69 2.11 -6.15
C GLY A 122 -39.17 1.96 -6.27
N LEU A 123 -38.64 2.10 -7.50
CA LEU A 123 -37.20 2.02 -7.76
C LEU A 123 -36.39 3.05 -6.96
N LEU A 124 -36.92 4.26 -6.83
CA LEU A 124 -36.28 5.35 -6.10
C LEU A 124 -36.26 5.08 -4.60
N ASN A 125 -37.34 4.51 -4.06
CA ASN A 125 -37.40 4.08 -2.66
C ASN A 125 -36.44 2.90 -2.39
N ASP A 126 -36.34 1.94 -3.30
CA ASP A 126 -35.38 0.83 -3.21
C ASP A 126 -33.92 1.35 -3.24
N LEU A 127 -33.62 2.33 -4.09
CA LEU A 127 -32.31 2.99 -4.10
C LEU A 127 -32.03 3.73 -2.78
N ARG A 128 -33.02 4.46 -2.24
CA ARG A 128 -32.87 5.14 -0.94
C ARG A 128 -32.58 4.14 0.18
N MET A 129 -33.28 3.02 0.20
CA MET A 129 -33.06 1.96 1.18
C MET A 129 -31.68 1.31 1.05
N THR A 130 -31.21 1.06 -0.17
CA THR A 130 -29.87 0.49 -0.39
C THR A 130 -28.73 1.45 -0.06
N LEU A 131 -28.89 2.75 -0.35
CA LEU A 131 -27.93 3.79 0.06
C LEU A 131 -27.85 3.94 1.59
N ASN A 132 -29.00 3.93 2.27
CA ASN A 132 -29.05 4.04 3.74
C ASN A 132 -28.42 2.82 4.45
N ASN A 133 -28.36 1.67 3.79
CA ASN A 133 -27.78 0.44 4.32
C ASN A 133 -26.27 0.29 4.03
N GLU A 134 -25.57 1.37 3.67
CA GLU A 134 -24.12 1.46 3.49
C GLU A 134 -23.48 0.35 2.62
N ARG A 135 -24.05 0.09 1.44
CA ARG A 135 -23.29 -0.61 0.37
C ARG A 135 -22.78 0.43 -0.63
N PRO A 136 -21.56 0.98 -0.47
CA PRO A 136 -20.95 1.85 -1.46
C PRO A 136 -20.39 0.99 -2.60
N GLY A 137 -21.29 0.45 -3.42
CA GLY A 137 -20.95 -0.35 -4.58
C GLY A 137 -21.88 0.01 -5.70
N HIS A 138 -21.32 0.66 -6.74
CA HIS A 138 -21.84 0.78 -8.10
C HIS A 138 -23.34 1.05 -8.23
N VAL A 139 -23.73 2.29 -8.54
CA VAL A 139 -25.13 2.72 -8.72
C VAL A 139 -25.86 1.76 -9.68
N PRO A 140 -26.65 0.78 -9.19
CA PRO A 140 -27.27 -0.22 -10.05
C PRO A 140 -28.35 0.42 -10.94
N CYS A 141 -28.75 1.64 -10.59
CA CYS A 141 -29.68 2.47 -11.35
C CYS A 141 -29.09 2.98 -12.66
N ALA A 142 -27.76 3.09 -12.83
CA ALA A 142 -27.19 3.47 -14.12
C ALA A 142 -27.54 2.43 -15.21
N ILE A 143 -27.63 1.16 -14.82
CA ILE A 143 -27.96 0.04 -15.72
C ILE A 143 -29.45 0.05 -16.08
N GLU A 144 -30.35 0.29 -15.11
CA GLU A 144 -31.78 0.45 -15.41
C GLU A 144 -32.07 1.74 -16.20
N LEU A 145 -31.33 2.83 -15.95
CA LEU A 145 -31.38 4.03 -16.77
C LEU A 145 -30.94 3.75 -18.21
N LEU A 146 -29.88 2.97 -18.41
CA LEU A 146 -29.47 2.53 -19.75
C LEU A 146 -30.60 1.77 -20.45
N ARG A 147 -31.30 0.86 -19.75
CA ARG A 147 -32.48 0.18 -20.31
C ARG A 147 -33.57 1.16 -20.73
N GLN A 148 -33.94 2.13 -19.87
CA GLN A 148 -34.94 3.16 -20.21
C GLN A 148 -34.51 4.00 -21.41
N LEU A 149 -33.24 4.41 -21.45
CA LEU A 149 -32.71 5.26 -22.50
C LEU A 149 -32.71 4.54 -23.85
N ILE A 150 -32.36 3.24 -23.88
CA ILE A 150 -32.43 2.42 -25.10
C ILE A 150 -33.87 2.29 -25.60
N ILE A 151 -34.83 2.07 -24.70
CA ILE A 151 -36.26 1.97 -25.06
C ILE A 151 -36.79 3.28 -25.65
N ASP A 152 -36.42 4.41 -25.06
CA ASP A 152 -36.88 5.73 -25.52
C ASP A 152 -36.16 6.17 -26.81
N CYS A 153 -34.83 6.09 -26.87
CA CYS A 153 -34.01 6.38 -28.06
C CYS A 153 -32.72 5.53 -28.06
N PRO A 154 -32.55 4.54 -28.96
CA PRO A 154 -31.40 3.63 -28.94
C PRO A 154 -30.06 4.33 -29.15
N GLU A 155 -30.00 5.38 -29.97
CA GLU A 155 -28.77 6.16 -30.22
C GLU A 155 -28.28 6.87 -28.95
N ARG A 156 -29.21 7.40 -28.15
CA ARG A 156 -28.89 8.05 -26.86
C ARG A 156 -28.47 7.02 -25.81
N GLY A 157 -29.08 5.84 -25.82
CA GLY A 157 -28.65 4.71 -24.99
C GLY A 157 -27.20 4.30 -25.30
N LEU A 158 -26.84 4.21 -26.58
CA LEU A 158 -25.48 3.90 -27.03
C LEU A 158 -24.46 4.95 -26.58
N LEU A 159 -24.78 6.24 -26.72
CA LEU A 159 -23.92 7.33 -26.25
C LEU A 159 -23.75 7.30 -24.72
N PHE A 160 -24.84 7.08 -23.99
CA PHE A 160 -24.80 6.99 -22.52
C PHE A 160 -23.92 5.82 -22.05
N LYS A 161 -24.02 4.67 -22.71
CA LYS A 161 -23.15 3.52 -22.45
C LYS A 161 -21.67 3.87 -22.63
N GLN A 162 -21.29 4.51 -23.74
CA GLN A 162 -19.90 4.89 -23.99
C GLN A 162 -19.35 5.82 -22.90
N VAL A 163 -20.12 6.83 -22.50
CA VAL A 163 -19.75 7.74 -21.41
C VAL A 163 -19.58 6.98 -20.09
N LEU A 164 -20.49 6.05 -19.77
CA LEU A 164 -20.35 5.20 -18.57
C LEU A 164 -19.09 4.34 -18.62
N GLU A 165 -18.80 3.69 -19.75
CA GLU A 165 -17.59 2.87 -19.93
C GLU A 165 -16.31 3.71 -19.75
N GLU A 166 -16.28 4.92 -20.29
CA GLU A 166 -15.17 5.86 -20.08
C GLU A 166 -15.01 6.22 -18.60
N HIS A 167 -16.11 6.56 -17.90
CA HIS A 167 -16.06 6.85 -16.47
C HIS A 167 -15.59 5.66 -15.64
N TYR A 168 -16.03 4.44 -15.94
CA TYR A 168 -15.55 3.24 -15.27
C TYR A 168 -14.05 3.01 -15.52
N LYS A 169 -13.57 3.25 -16.75
CA LYS A 169 -12.14 3.20 -17.07
C LYS A 169 -11.34 4.23 -16.26
N TYR A 170 -11.85 5.46 -16.12
CA TYR A 170 -11.20 6.48 -15.27
C TYR A 170 -11.15 6.05 -13.81
N ILE A 171 -12.28 5.61 -13.24
CA ILE A 171 -12.35 5.14 -11.85
C ILE A 171 -11.36 4.00 -11.62
N GLU A 172 -11.29 3.04 -12.53
CA GLU A 172 -10.36 1.91 -12.40
C GLU A 172 -8.90 2.36 -12.48
N SER A 173 -8.57 3.29 -13.38
CA SER A 173 -7.24 3.88 -13.45
C SER A 173 -6.84 4.60 -12.16
N TYR A 174 -7.78 5.32 -11.53
CA TYR A 174 -7.55 5.99 -10.25
C TYR A 174 -7.36 5.01 -9.10
N LYS A 175 -8.11 3.89 -9.07
CA LYS A 175 -7.89 2.82 -8.09
C LYS A 175 -6.46 2.27 -8.19
N VAL A 176 -6.02 1.95 -9.40
CA VAL A 176 -4.65 1.45 -9.64
C VAL A 176 -3.60 2.48 -9.22
N LEU A 177 -3.78 3.75 -9.58
CA LEU A 177 -2.87 4.83 -9.17
C LEU A 177 -2.82 4.97 -7.64
N MET A 178 -3.96 4.88 -6.96
CA MET A 178 -4.03 4.98 -5.50
C MET A 178 -3.33 3.80 -4.81
N GLN A 179 -3.52 2.59 -5.32
CA GLN A 179 -2.78 1.39 -4.85
C GLN A 179 -1.26 1.56 -5.04
N HIS A 180 -0.82 2.13 -6.17
CA HIS A 180 0.58 2.45 -6.39
C HIS A 180 1.10 3.53 -5.45
N ASN A 181 0.30 4.56 -5.15
CA ASN A 181 0.65 5.63 -4.20
C ASN A 181 0.87 5.06 -2.80
N ASP A 182 -0.05 4.22 -2.32
CA ASP A 182 0.05 3.57 -1.02
C ASP A 182 1.32 2.72 -0.90
N ALA A 183 1.61 1.91 -1.93
CA ALA A 183 2.82 1.10 -1.99
C ALA A 183 4.10 1.97 -2.01
N PHE A 184 4.09 3.09 -2.74
CA PHE A 184 5.20 4.04 -2.76
C PHE A 184 5.43 4.66 -1.37
N MET A 185 4.37 5.14 -0.73
CA MET A 185 4.45 5.75 0.60
C MET A 185 4.93 4.76 1.65
N CYS A 186 4.46 3.51 1.62
CA CYS A 186 4.94 2.45 2.50
C CYS A 186 6.46 2.23 2.35
N ARG A 187 6.96 2.12 1.11
CA ARG A 187 8.40 1.97 0.83
C ARG A 187 9.22 3.17 1.33
N LYS A 188 8.72 4.40 1.13
CA LYS A 188 9.40 5.61 1.58
C LYS A 188 9.43 5.73 3.10
N ASN A 189 8.34 5.38 3.77
CA ASN A 189 8.29 5.34 5.23
C ASN A 189 9.27 4.30 5.79
N LEU A 190 9.29 3.09 5.22
CA LEU A 190 10.22 2.04 5.62
C LEU A 190 11.68 2.47 5.42
N GLN A 191 11.99 3.08 4.27
CA GLN A 191 13.31 3.63 3.99
C GLN A 191 13.72 4.67 5.04
N ALA A 192 12.82 5.61 5.38
CA ALA A 192 13.09 6.63 6.40
C ALA A 192 13.32 6.01 7.78
N PHE A 193 12.55 4.99 8.17
CA PHE A 193 12.76 4.27 9.44
C PHE A 193 14.10 3.55 9.47
N HIS A 194 14.48 2.90 8.38
CA HIS A 194 15.76 2.21 8.28
C HIS A 194 16.93 3.19 8.37
N THR A 195 16.93 4.25 7.55
CA THR A 195 17.98 5.27 7.57
C THR A 195 18.10 5.93 8.94
N ARG A 196 16.98 6.26 9.58
CA ARG A 196 16.99 6.82 10.94
C ARG A 196 17.60 5.84 11.94
N GLY A 197 17.23 4.56 11.87
CA GLY A 197 17.78 3.52 12.74
C GLY A 197 19.29 3.39 12.60
N THR A 198 19.79 3.25 11.36
CA THR A 198 21.23 3.17 11.08
C THR A 198 21.99 4.41 11.57
N GLN A 199 21.42 5.61 11.37
CA GLN A 199 22.01 6.84 11.86
C GLN A 199 22.08 6.89 13.38
N LEU A 200 21.02 6.49 14.09
CA LEU A 200 20.99 6.46 15.55
C LEU A 200 22.03 5.48 16.11
N THR A 201 22.17 4.29 15.53
CA THR A 201 23.22 3.34 15.94
C THR A 201 24.62 3.90 15.71
N LYS A 202 24.84 4.60 14.59
CA LYS A 202 26.11 5.27 14.32
C LYS A 202 26.41 6.39 15.32
N VAL A 203 25.40 7.17 15.69
CA VAL A 203 25.53 8.23 16.71
C VAL A 203 25.95 7.60 18.05
N GLN A 204 25.26 6.56 18.50
CA GLN A 204 25.60 5.86 19.76
C GLN A 204 27.03 5.34 19.75
N TYR A 205 27.44 4.67 18.67
CA TYR A 205 28.82 4.19 18.54
C TYR A 205 29.86 5.31 18.64
N LEU A 206 29.61 6.45 17.97
CA LEU A 206 30.52 7.59 18.02
C LEU A 206 30.52 8.28 19.40
N GLU A 207 29.39 8.32 20.10
CA GLU A 207 29.31 8.83 21.47
C GLU A 207 30.15 7.97 22.43
N ASP A 208 30.03 6.64 22.34
CA ASP A 208 30.84 5.70 23.12
C ASP A 208 32.35 5.85 22.81
N GLU A 209 32.71 5.96 21.52
CA GLU A 209 34.10 6.14 21.09
C GLU A 209 34.69 7.46 21.61
N ILE A 210 33.91 8.55 21.56
CA ILE A 210 34.30 9.85 22.10
C ILE A 210 34.59 9.73 23.61
N ASP A 211 33.75 9.03 24.36
CA ASP A 211 33.94 8.92 25.81
C ASP A 211 35.16 8.05 26.17
N VAL A 212 35.40 6.97 25.43
CA VAL A 212 36.63 6.18 25.56
C VAL A 212 37.87 7.05 25.27
N LEU A 213 37.87 7.80 24.16
CA LEU A 213 38.99 8.66 23.78
C LEU A 213 39.21 9.80 24.79
N LYS A 214 38.15 10.39 25.34
CA LYS A 214 38.26 11.38 26.43
C LYS A 214 38.93 10.79 27.67
N HIS A 215 38.57 9.57 28.06
CA HIS A 215 39.20 8.89 29.20
C HIS A 215 40.68 8.61 28.94
N GLN A 216 41.03 8.13 27.75
CA GLN A 216 42.43 7.91 27.36
C GLN A 216 43.24 9.20 27.35
N ALA A 217 42.70 10.28 26.77
CA ALA A 217 43.35 11.58 26.74
C ALA A 217 43.58 12.14 28.15
N LYS A 218 42.59 11.99 29.05
CA LYS A 218 42.72 12.39 30.45
C LYS A 218 43.81 11.59 31.17
N ALA A 219 43.85 10.27 31.00
CA ALA A 219 44.85 9.40 31.62
C ALA A 219 46.28 9.74 31.14
N LEU A 220 46.46 9.98 29.84
CA LEU A 220 47.74 10.40 29.27
C LEU A 220 48.17 11.78 29.78
N LYS A 221 47.23 12.72 29.90
CA LYS A 221 47.51 14.05 30.45
C LYS A 221 47.96 13.96 31.92
N GLU A 222 47.26 13.17 32.74
CA GLU A 222 47.66 12.93 34.14
C GLU A 222 49.01 12.21 34.25
N ALA A 223 49.35 11.31 33.31
CA ALA A 223 50.65 10.67 33.26
C ALA A 223 51.76 11.68 32.89
N ALA A 224 51.53 12.54 31.89
CA ALA A 224 52.45 13.59 31.49
C ALA A 224 52.69 14.60 32.62
N ASP A 225 51.63 15.07 33.28
CA ASP A 225 51.73 16.01 34.41
C ASP A 225 52.51 15.40 35.60
N ARG A 226 52.37 14.09 35.84
CA ARG A 226 53.15 13.38 36.86
C ARG A 226 54.63 13.28 36.49
N LEU A 227 54.94 12.99 35.23
CA LEU A 227 56.32 12.90 34.76
C LEU A 227 57.01 14.26 34.81
N GLU A 228 56.32 15.32 34.39
CA GLU A 228 56.83 16.69 34.43
C GLU A 228 57.16 17.13 35.86
N LYS A 229 56.27 16.85 36.83
CA LYS A 229 56.54 17.15 38.25
C LYS A 229 57.77 16.42 38.78
N LYS A 230 57.89 15.11 38.50
CA LYS A 230 59.06 14.32 38.89
C LYS A 230 60.34 14.88 38.29
N TYR A 231 60.33 15.19 36.98
CA TYR A 231 61.47 15.78 36.30
C TYR A 231 61.88 17.13 36.92
N GLN A 232 60.91 17.98 37.25
CA GLN A 232 61.20 19.25 37.94
C GLN A 232 61.78 19.05 39.35
N GLU A 233 61.29 18.08 40.11
CA GLU A 233 61.83 17.74 41.44
C GLU A 233 63.26 17.20 41.35
N ASP A 234 63.52 16.27 40.43
CA ASP A 234 64.84 15.71 40.17
C ASP A 234 65.82 16.82 39.73
N ARG A 235 65.38 17.72 38.84
CA ARG A 235 66.22 18.85 38.41
C ARG A 235 66.54 19.80 39.56
N ARG A 236 65.55 20.15 40.40
CA ARG A 236 65.76 21.01 41.58
C ARG A 236 66.69 20.35 42.61
N SER A 237 66.55 19.04 42.82
CA SER A 237 67.40 18.32 43.78
C SER A 237 68.86 18.24 43.29
N ALA A 238 69.08 17.95 42.00
CA ALA A 238 70.41 17.96 41.38
C ALA A 238 71.05 19.36 41.39
N GLU A 239 70.27 20.42 41.08
CA GLU A 239 70.75 21.80 41.18
C GLU A 239 71.14 22.17 42.62
N SER A 240 70.35 21.75 43.62
CA SER A 240 70.65 21.97 45.04
C SER A 240 71.90 21.23 45.51
N GLN A 241 72.04 19.94 45.14
CA GLN A 241 73.25 19.15 45.42
C GLN A 241 74.49 19.80 44.83
N ARG A 242 74.44 20.17 43.54
CA ARG A 242 75.52 20.89 42.87
C ARG A 242 75.86 22.21 43.55
N GLN A 243 74.85 22.98 43.98
CA GLN A 243 75.10 24.23 44.73
C GLN A 243 75.78 23.97 46.07
N ASN A 244 75.38 22.93 46.80
CA ASN A 244 76.00 22.55 48.07
C ASN A 244 77.46 22.10 47.87
N GLU A 245 77.73 21.28 46.85
CA GLU A 245 79.10 20.89 46.47
C GLU A 245 79.96 22.11 46.10
N LEU A 246 79.43 23.03 45.28
CA LEU A 246 80.14 24.26 44.93
C LEU A 246 80.42 25.16 46.13
N ARG A 247 79.53 25.19 47.14
CA ARG A 247 79.76 25.93 48.40
C ARG A 247 80.85 25.25 49.23
N TYR A 248 80.77 23.94 49.39
CA TYR A 248 81.77 23.16 50.12
C TYR A 248 83.16 23.30 49.50
N LEU A 249 83.29 23.13 48.18
CA LEU A 249 84.55 23.28 47.46
C LEU A 249 85.11 24.70 47.55
N ARG A 250 84.25 25.73 47.54
CA ARG A 250 84.70 27.11 47.75
C ARG A 250 85.28 27.32 49.14
N GLN A 251 84.58 26.87 50.19
CA GLN A 251 85.07 26.96 51.57
C GLN A 251 86.39 26.20 51.77
N LEU A 252 86.50 24.98 51.22
CA LEU A 252 87.72 24.20 51.27
C LEU A 252 88.87 24.89 50.50
N GLY A 253 88.59 25.45 49.33
CA GLY A 253 89.56 26.22 48.54
C GLY A 253 90.07 27.44 49.29
N GLU A 254 89.19 28.18 49.98
CA GLU A 254 89.57 29.32 50.83
C GLU A 254 90.43 28.87 52.02
N GLN A 255 90.06 27.77 52.70
CA GLN A 255 90.86 27.21 53.79
C GLN A 255 92.26 26.78 53.34
N LEU A 256 92.36 26.06 52.22
CA LEU A 256 93.64 25.62 51.65
C LEU A 256 94.50 26.82 51.23
N LYS A 257 93.89 27.84 50.61
CA LYS A 257 94.59 29.08 50.26
C LYS A 257 95.18 29.75 51.50
N GLY A 258 94.39 29.88 52.57
CA GLY A 258 94.86 30.40 53.84
C GLY A 258 96.02 29.59 54.44
N GLN A 259 95.95 28.26 54.38
CA GLN A 259 97.06 27.39 54.84
C GLN A 259 98.34 27.62 54.03
N VAL A 260 98.23 27.77 52.71
CA VAL A 260 99.39 28.05 51.85
C VAL A 260 99.99 29.43 52.15
N GLU A 261 99.16 30.45 52.34
CA GLU A 261 99.63 31.79 52.74
C GLU A 261 100.37 31.77 54.08
N ILE A 262 99.89 30.99 55.05
CA ILE A 262 100.57 30.78 56.34
C ILE A 262 101.91 30.05 56.14
N PHE A 263 101.95 28.97 55.35
CA PHE A 263 103.18 28.24 55.05
C PHE A 263 104.22 29.13 54.36
N LEU A 264 103.81 29.94 53.38
CA LEU A 264 104.70 30.87 52.69
C LEU A 264 105.22 31.98 53.61
N ALA A 265 104.38 32.51 54.51
CA ALA A 265 104.79 33.50 55.50
C ALA A 265 105.77 32.90 56.55
N GLY A 266 105.53 31.66 57.00
CA GLY A 266 106.42 30.93 57.90
C GLY A 266 107.73 30.43 57.28
N SER A 267 107.89 30.54 55.95
CA SER A 267 109.12 30.19 55.21
C SER A 267 110.07 31.38 55.02
N SER A 268 109.76 32.55 55.60
CA SER A 268 110.48 33.82 55.39
C SER A 268 111.27 34.33 56.60
N GLU A 269 111.63 33.43 57.53
CA GLU A 269 112.62 33.67 58.61
C GLU A 269 113.89 32.85 58.42
#